data_AF-A0A6A6T3P6-F1
#
_entry.id   AF-A0A6A6T3P6-F1
#
_cell.length_a   1.000
_cell.length_b   1.000
_cell.length_c   1.000
_cell.angle_alpha   90.00
_cell.angle_beta   90.00
_cell.angle_gamma   90.00
#
_symmetry.space_group_name_H-M   'P 1'
#
loop_
_entity.id
_entity.type
_entity.pdbx_description
1 polymer ?
#
loop_
_entity_poly.entity_id
_entity_poly.type
_entity_poly.pdbx_seq_one_letter_code
_entity_poly.pdbx_strand_id
1 'polypeptide(L)'
;MTTETSPRDLELHTSSSLNTSTPELNTPELLEDVDSPVEDAKDIPHILIITDIGHDADDAMALAIMAKRHAMKKIKIVGVIATLKPEVMKRAKMALWMLREFDIEDVEVAKGTDGTERRQDPFGYEFVKRSERLGDSLITKDYLDLATRVFENASRTGSGLHVLSIGGHRDVWAIMSNNKDLTWKAVSQIHIQGGCYFGKATVDKESPSEEEIAAAAATPDLLRPNFDAANNNFDRDASRNLYTFLAGEAGIKTVTYTKEAAAKASFKPEIFESLVVANDPLAAIGCAGIVGDSVLNPQTVGALSHMLQIGQEVNSTKLRDALREQLSQTLGQKYPTFHEGTSALSQTGFGLPPRTPTC
;
A
#
# COMPACT_ATOMS: atom_id res chain seq x y z
N MET A 1 28.70 -36.19 -21.76
CA MET A 1 27.26 -35.87 -21.96
C MET A 1 26.96 -34.64 -21.14
N THR A 2 27.15 -33.48 -21.74
CA THR A 2 26.91 -32.16 -21.13
C THR A 2 25.58 -31.67 -21.68
N THR A 3 24.55 -31.64 -20.84
CA THR A 3 23.24 -31.10 -21.20
C THR A 3 23.28 -29.59 -20.98
N GLU A 4 23.39 -28.84 -22.07
CA GLU A 4 23.18 -27.39 -22.10
C GLU A 4 21.71 -27.09 -21.82
N THR A 5 21.43 -26.41 -20.71
CA THR A 5 20.13 -25.84 -20.41
C THR A 5 19.98 -24.51 -21.14
N SER A 6 19.02 -24.47 -22.06
CA SER A 6 18.60 -23.30 -22.84
C SER A 6 18.08 -22.17 -21.93
N PRO A 7 18.38 -20.89 -22.23
CA PRO A 7 17.81 -19.75 -21.51
C PRO A 7 16.30 -19.69 -21.79
N ARG A 8 15.48 -19.66 -20.73
CA ARG A 8 14.04 -19.43 -20.81
C ARG A 8 13.78 -17.99 -21.23
N ASP A 9 12.99 -17.82 -22.28
CA ASP A 9 12.50 -16.54 -22.76
C ASP A 9 11.66 -15.84 -21.67
N LEU A 10 12.11 -14.67 -21.23
CA LEU A 10 11.30 -13.73 -20.44
C LEU A 10 10.40 -12.95 -21.41
N GLU A 11 9.12 -13.35 -21.51
CA GLU A 11 8.14 -12.62 -22.32
C GLU A 11 7.76 -11.28 -21.65
N LEU A 12 8.12 -10.17 -22.32
CA LEU A 12 7.62 -8.84 -22.02
C LEU A 12 6.24 -8.66 -22.66
N HIS A 13 5.18 -8.65 -21.84
CA HIS A 13 3.87 -8.22 -22.31
C HIS A 13 3.79 -6.68 -22.33
N THR A 14 4.00 -6.09 -23.49
CA THR A 14 3.67 -4.68 -23.77
C THR A 14 2.35 -4.60 -24.54
N SER A 15 1.23 -4.46 -23.83
CA SER A 15 -0.07 -4.24 -24.47
C SER A 15 -0.23 -2.76 -24.86
N SER A 16 -0.06 -2.48 -26.16
CA SER A 16 -0.24 -1.14 -26.76
C SER A 16 -1.23 -1.21 -27.92
N SER A 17 -2.51 -1.02 -27.62
CA SER A 17 -3.50 -0.50 -28.59
C SER A 17 -4.65 0.15 -27.81
N LEU A 18 -4.71 1.48 -27.83
CA LEU A 18 -5.75 2.27 -27.17
C LEU A 18 -6.83 2.63 -28.19
N ASN A 19 -8.01 2.07 -27.98
CA ASN A 19 -9.25 2.43 -28.65
C ASN A 19 -9.86 3.64 -27.91
N THR A 20 -10.01 4.78 -28.57
CA THR A 20 -10.41 6.07 -27.96
C THR A 20 -11.93 6.24 -27.93
N SER A 21 -12.64 5.33 -27.26
CA SER A 21 -14.04 5.57 -26.89
C SER A 21 -14.16 5.49 -25.37
N THR A 22 -14.59 6.59 -24.76
CA THR A 22 -14.90 6.68 -23.33
C THR A 22 -16.07 5.74 -23.06
N PRO A 23 -15.88 4.63 -22.32
CA PRO A 23 -17.00 3.77 -21.98
C PRO A 23 -17.79 4.46 -20.87
N GLU A 24 -19.10 4.61 -21.07
CA GLU A 24 -20.02 4.83 -19.96
C GLU A 24 -19.89 3.64 -19.00
N LEU A 25 -19.38 3.90 -17.79
CA LEU A 25 -19.27 2.92 -16.71
C LEU A 25 -20.69 2.54 -16.25
N ASN A 26 -21.31 1.57 -16.92
CA ASN A 26 -22.38 0.77 -16.34
C ASN A 26 -21.74 -0.34 -15.51
N THR A 27 -21.75 -0.14 -14.19
CA THR A 27 -20.97 -0.80 -13.13
C THR A 27 -21.59 -1.99 -12.37
N PRO A 28 -22.45 -2.88 -12.92
CA PRO A 28 -22.77 -4.12 -12.20
C PRO A 28 -21.71 -5.22 -12.37
N GLU A 29 -21.15 -5.37 -13.57
CA GLU A 29 -20.42 -6.59 -13.96
C GLU A 29 -19.01 -6.71 -13.32
N LEU A 30 -18.39 -5.59 -12.95
CA LEU A 30 -17.08 -5.58 -12.26
C LEU A 30 -17.15 -5.90 -10.76
N LEU A 31 -18.34 -5.95 -10.17
CA LEU A 31 -18.52 -6.30 -8.76
C LEU A 31 -18.80 -7.80 -8.56
N GLU A 32 -19.37 -8.48 -9.56
CA GLU A 32 -19.78 -9.89 -9.43
C GLU A 32 -18.58 -10.86 -9.33
N ASP A 33 -17.47 -10.58 -10.02
CA ASP A 33 -16.23 -11.38 -9.90
C ASP A 33 -15.44 -11.12 -8.60
N VAL A 34 -15.80 -10.08 -7.82
CA VAL A 34 -15.08 -9.71 -6.60
C VAL A 34 -15.55 -10.51 -5.39
N ASP A 35 -16.79 -11.01 -5.39
CA ASP A 35 -17.44 -11.61 -4.21
C ASP A 35 -17.41 -13.15 -4.16
N SER A 36 -17.02 -13.83 -5.24
CA SER A 36 -16.95 -15.31 -5.27
C SER A 36 -15.91 -15.86 -4.28
N PRO A 37 -16.28 -16.57 -3.20
CA PRO A 37 -15.32 -17.07 -2.22
C PRO A 37 -14.25 -17.94 -2.88
N VAL A 38 -12.99 -17.84 -2.43
CA VAL A 38 -11.93 -18.76 -2.88
C VAL A 38 -12.29 -20.15 -2.36
N GLU A 39 -12.48 -21.11 -3.27
CA GLU A 39 -12.98 -22.45 -2.93
C GLU A 39 -12.01 -23.22 -2.02
N ASP A 40 -10.71 -23.01 -2.18
CA ASP A 40 -9.67 -23.68 -1.39
C ASP A 40 -8.81 -22.69 -0.60
N ALA A 41 -8.79 -22.87 0.72
CA ALA A 41 -8.00 -22.04 1.64
C ALA A 41 -6.47 -22.10 1.37
N LYS A 42 -6.01 -23.12 0.62
CA LYS A 42 -4.61 -23.27 0.20
C LYS A 42 -4.19 -22.30 -0.90
N ASP A 43 -5.16 -21.77 -1.65
CA ASP A 43 -4.88 -20.87 -2.79
C ASP A 43 -4.94 -19.40 -2.39
N ILE A 44 -5.25 -19.10 -1.13
CA ILE A 44 -5.29 -17.73 -0.61
C ILE A 44 -3.84 -17.21 -0.48
N PRO A 45 -3.46 -16.13 -1.18
CA PRO A 45 -2.09 -15.61 -1.10
C PRO A 45 -1.76 -15.12 0.31
N HIS A 46 -0.62 -15.56 0.85
CA HIS A 46 -0.08 -15.07 2.12
C HIS A 46 0.82 -13.87 1.86
N ILE A 47 0.60 -12.76 2.59
CA ILE A 47 1.24 -11.47 2.29
C ILE A 47 1.92 -10.90 3.54
N LEU A 48 3.23 -10.69 3.47
CA LEU A 48 4.00 -9.89 4.42
C LEU A 48 4.12 -8.47 3.87
N ILE A 49 3.71 -7.47 4.65
CA ILE A 49 3.71 -6.06 4.24
C ILE A 49 4.84 -5.32 4.95
N ILE A 50 5.64 -4.55 4.20
CA ILE A 50 6.65 -3.62 4.70
C ILE A 50 6.28 -2.22 4.20
N THR A 51 6.04 -1.30 5.12
CA THR A 51 5.34 -0.02 4.85
C THR A 51 5.91 1.09 5.72
N ASP A 52 5.93 2.31 5.21
CA ASP A 52 6.21 3.53 5.97
C ASP A 52 4.91 4.32 6.24
N ILE A 53 3.85 3.58 6.55
CA ILE A 53 2.53 4.10 6.89
C ILE A 53 2.57 5.34 7.79
N GLY A 54 1.74 6.31 7.43
CA GLY A 54 1.65 7.60 8.11
C GLY A 54 2.60 8.66 7.58
N HIS A 55 3.46 8.37 6.59
CA HIS A 55 4.24 9.43 5.93
C HIS A 55 3.32 10.25 5.02
N ASP A 56 2.54 9.52 4.24
CA ASP A 56 1.52 9.96 3.30
C ASP A 56 0.29 9.03 3.39
N ALA A 57 -0.72 9.33 2.57
CA ALA A 57 -2.03 8.70 2.63
C ALA A 57 -2.12 7.36 1.87
N ASP A 58 -1.21 7.09 0.93
CA ASP A 58 -1.29 5.96 0.02
C ASP A 58 -1.01 4.62 0.73
N ASP A 59 0.00 4.56 1.62
CA ASP A 59 0.29 3.37 2.42
C ASP A 59 -0.87 3.01 3.36
N ALA A 60 -1.54 4.03 3.92
CA ALA A 60 -2.72 3.83 4.73
C ALA A 60 -3.91 3.31 3.90
N MET A 61 -4.12 3.87 2.70
CA MET A 61 -5.14 3.37 1.78
C MET A 61 -4.85 1.93 1.32
N ALA A 62 -3.59 1.62 1.00
CA ALA A 62 -3.15 0.30 0.62
C ALA A 62 -3.43 -0.71 1.74
N LEU A 63 -2.99 -0.43 2.98
CA LEU A 63 -3.23 -1.32 4.12
C LEU A 63 -4.73 -1.54 4.36
N ALA A 64 -5.55 -0.50 4.21
CA ALA A 64 -6.98 -0.62 4.45
C ALA A 64 -7.72 -1.41 3.35
N ILE A 65 -7.32 -1.27 2.08
CA ILE A 65 -7.79 -2.15 0.98
C ILE A 65 -7.39 -3.61 1.28
N MET A 66 -6.15 -3.83 1.71
CA MET A 66 -5.63 -5.16 2.04
C MET A 66 -6.37 -5.75 3.25
N ALA A 67 -6.65 -4.96 4.28
CA ALA A 67 -7.44 -5.36 5.44
C ALA A 67 -8.84 -5.81 5.03
N LYS A 68 -9.54 -5.05 4.18
CA LYS A 68 -10.85 -5.45 3.64
C LYS A 68 -10.76 -6.80 2.91
N ARG A 69 -9.76 -6.98 2.04
CA ARG A 69 -9.52 -8.23 1.29
C ARG A 69 -9.17 -9.40 2.22
N HIS A 70 -8.47 -9.14 3.31
CA HIS A 70 -8.18 -10.12 4.35
C HIS A 70 -9.44 -10.57 5.09
N ALA A 71 -10.28 -9.63 5.52
CA ALA A 71 -11.57 -9.93 6.15
C ALA A 71 -12.50 -10.75 5.22
N MET A 72 -12.42 -10.49 3.90
CA MET A 72 -13.10 -11.26 2.86
C MET A 72 -12.44 -12.61 2.53
N LYS A 73 -11.35 -12.99 3.22
CA LYS A 73 -10.57 -14.22 2.99
C LYS A 73 -10.05 -14.36 1.55
N LYS A 74 -9.81 -13.25 0.87
CA LYS A 74 -9.21 -13.22 -0.48
C LYS A 74 -7.69 -13.23 -0.45
N ILE A 75 -7.12 -12.71 0.65
CA ILE A 75 -5.70 -12.77 0.96
C ILE A 75 -5.54 -13.07 2.45
N LYS A 76 -4.35 -13.49 2.86
CA LYS A 76 -3.98 -13.60 4.26
C LYS A 76 -2.80 -12.67 4.55
N ILE A 77 -3.03 -11.58 5.28
CA ILE A 77 -1.93 -10.79 5.82
C ILE A 77 -1.30 -11.64 6.92
N VAL A 78 0.01 -11.92 6.82
CA VAL A 78 0.73 -12.75 7.80
C VAL A 78 1.63 -11.94 8.72
N GLY A 79 1.81 -10.66 8.42
CA GLY A 79 2.50 -9.70 9.27
C GLY A 79 2.60 -8.33 8.60
N VAL A 80 2.79 -7.30 9.41
CA VAL A 80 3.10 -5.94 8.94
C VAL A 80 4.36 -5.45 9.65
N ILE A 81 5.29 -4.88 8.90
CA ILE A 81 6.52 -4.28 9.40
C ILE A 81 6.49 -2.80 9.03
N ALA A 82 6.41 -1.94 10.04
CA ALA A 82 6.43 -0.49 9.84
C ALA A 82 7.87 0.03 9.90
N THR A 83 8.28 0.80 8.89
CA THR A 83 9.62 1.40 8.78
C THR A 83 9.56 2.93 8.79
N LEU A 84 10.69 3.59 8.56
CA LEU A 84 10.88 5.03 8.39
C LEU A 84 10.78 5.86 9.69
N LYS A 85 11.86 6.57 9.99
CA LYS A 85 11.94 7.57 11.07
C LYS A 85 11.13 8.82 10.71
N PRO A 86 10.77 9.70 11.65
CA PRO A 86 11.28 9.83 13.03
C PRO A 86 10.65 8.88 14.06
N GLU A 87 9.48 8.32 13.79
CA GLU A 87 8.63 7.70 14.82
C GLU A 87 8.14 6.30 14.42
N VAL A 88 9.07 5.39 14.12
CA VAL A 88 8.78 4.03 13.64
C VAL A 88 7.78 3.28 14.56
N MET A 89 7.87 3.51 15.88
CA MET A 89 6.92 2.91 16.82
C MET A 89 5.49 3.45 16.64
N LYS A 90 5.32 4.75 16.36
CA LYS A 90 3.99 5.32 16.07
C LYS A 90 3.42 4.79 14.76
N ARG A 91 4.27 4.57 13.75
CA ARG A 91 3.89 3.93 12.48
C ARG A 91 3.43 2.50 12.69
N ALA A 92 4.15 1.71 13.49
CA ALA A 92 3.74 0.36 13.86
C ALA A 92 2.40 0.34 14.61
N LYS A 93 2.21 1.27 15.56
CA LYS A 93 0.92 1.44 16.25
C LYS A 93 -0.20 1.86 15.30
N MET A 94 0.08 2.70 14.30
CA MET A 94 -0.90 3.10 13.30
C MET A 94 -1.34 1.92 12.45
N ALA A 95 -0.40 1.10 11.95
CA ALA A 95 -0.73 -0.14 11.24
C ALA A 95 -1.59 -1.08 12.11
N LEU A 96 -1.19 -1.31 13.36
CA LEU A 96 -1.97 -2.14 14.29
C LEU A 96 -3.37 -1.59 14.53
N TRP A 97 -3.48 -0.29 14.83
CA TRP A 97 -4.77 0.38 15.03
C TRP A 97 -5.68 0.19 13.82
N MET A 98 -5.16 0.39 12.61
CA MET A 98 -5.94 0.22 11.38
C MET A 98 -6.43 -1.22 11.23
N LEU A 99 -5.57 -2.22 11.43
CA LEU A 99 -6.01 -3.62 11.41
C LEU A 99 -7.15 -3.88 12.40
N ARG A 100 -7.10 -3.29 13.61
CA ARG A 100 -8.17 -3.41 14.60
C ARG A 100 -9.47 -2.70 14.21
N GLU A 101 -9.43 -1.60 13.46
CA GLU A 101 -10.65 -0.96 12.92
C GLU A 101 -11.34 -1.80 11.84
N PHE A 102 -10.67 -2.84 11.31
CA PHE A 102 -11.24 -3.84 10.40
C PHE A 102 -11.53 -5.19 11.08
N ASP A 103 -11.55 -5.24 12.42
CA ASP A 103 -11.73 -6.46 13.23
C ASP A 103 -10.70 -7.56 12.92
N ILE A 104 -9.50 -7.18 12.47
CA ILE A 104 -8.40 -8.10 12.20
C ILE A 104 -7.52 -8.16 13.45
N GLU A 105 -7.60 -9.26 14.19
CA GLU A 105 -6.87 -9.44 15.46
C GLU A 105 -5.65 -10.36 15.35
N ASP A 106 -5.62 -11.24 14.36
CA ASP A 106 -4.64 -12.32 14.19
C ASP A 106 -3.33 -11.88 13.50
N VAL A 107 -3.30 -10.67 12.92
CA VAL A 107 -2.12 -10.12 12.26
C VAL A 107 -1.19 -9.46 13.28
N GLU A 108 0.06 -9.94 13.29
CA GLU A 108 1.15 -9.38 14.09
C GLU A 108 1.78 -8.17 13.39
N VAL A 109 2.14 -7.14 14.17
CA VAL A 109 2.80 -5.93 13.67
C VAL A 109 4.14 -5.75 14.37
N ALA A 110 5.20 -5.55 13.60
CA ALA A 110 6.53 -5.30 14.11
C ALA A 110 7.05 -3.89 13.77
N LYS A 111 7.94 -3.41 14.65
CA LYS A 111 8.72 -2.20 14.44
C LYS A 111 9.97 -2.53 13.61
N GLY A 112 10.06 -1.97 12.41
CA GLY A 112 11.24 -1.99 11.54
C GLY A 112 12.34 -1.04 11.99
N THR A 113 13.23 -0.68 11.08
CA THR A 113 14.29 0.32 11.32
C THR A 113 13.83 1.73 10.97
N ASP A 114 14.73 2.69 11.15
CA ASP A 114 14.55 4.08 10.75
C ASP A 114 14.43 4.28 9.23
N GLY A 115 14.64 3.24 8.41
CA GLY A 115 14.47 3.24 6.96
C GLY A 115 15.47 4.09 6.16
N THR A 116 16.08 5.12 6.77
CA THR A 116 17.00 6.05 6.12
C THR A 116 17.90 6.78 7.11
N GLU A 117 19.12 7.14 6.67
CA GLU A 117 19.99 8.06 7.42
C GLU A 117 19.56 9.52 7.27
N ARG A 118 18.76 9.86 6.25
CA ARG A 118 18.34 11.24 5.97
C ARG A 118 17.47 11.78 7.08
N ARG A 119 17.81 12.94 7.66
CA ARG A 119 16.94 13.59 8.64
C ARG A 119 15.57 13.87 8.01
N GLN A 120 14.53 13.48 8.72
CA GLN A 120 13.14 13.79 8.40
C GLN A 120 12.50 14.34 9.67
N ASP A 121 11.84 15.48 9.54
CA ASP A 121 10.99 16.01 10.60
C ASP A 121 9.56 15.56 10.27
N PRO A 122 8.78 15.07 11.26
CA PRO A 122 7.47 14.53 10.98
C PRO A 122 6.53 15.68 10.62
N PHE A 123 5.65 15.46 9.64
CA PHE A 123 4.54 16.38 9.46
C PHE A 123 3.54 16.27 10.63
N GLY A 124 2.86 17.37 10.95
CA GLY A 124 1.90 17.41 12.07
C GLY A 124 0.68 16.51 11.90
N TYR A 125 0.51 15.91 10.72
CA TYR A 125 -0.59 15.02 10.35
C TYR A 125 -0.19 13.54 10.26
N GLU A 126 1.10 13.20 10.38
CA GLU A 126 1.58 11.82 10.15
C GLU A 126 0.97 10.79 11.12
N PHE A 127 0.59 11.22 12.33
CA PHE A 127 0.16 10.32 13.40
C PHE A 127 -1.22 10.63 13.94
N VAL A 128 -2.07 9.61 13.93
CA VAL A 128 -3.41 9.66 14.52
C VAL A 128 -3.32 9.46 16.03
N LYS A 129 -3.78 10.43 16.84
CA LYS A 129 -3.73 10.36 18.32
C LYS A 129 -4.33 9.09 18.93
N ARG A 130 -5.27 8.45 18.23
CA ARG A 130 -5.91 7.21 18.68
C ARG A 130 -4.95 6.03 18.66
N SER A 131 -4.07 5.93 17.65
CA SER A 131 -3.09 4.86 17.56
C SER A 131 -2.05 4.94 18.68
N GLU A 132 -1.74 6.15 19.17
CA GLU A 132 -0.81 6.36 20.28
C GLU A 132 -1.27 5.74 21.61
N ARG A 133 -2.58 5.49 21.76
CA ARG A 133 -3.16 4.84 22.95
C ARG A 133 -2.86 3.34 23.02
N LEU A 134 -2.43 2.72 21.91
CA LEU A 134 -2.02 1.33 21.91
C LEU A 134 -0.71 1.16 22.68
N GLY A 135 -0.64 0.12 23.51
CA GLY A 135 0.56 -0.20 24.28
C GLY A 135 1.68 -0.76 23.40
N ASP A 136 2.92 -0.33 23.64
CA ASP A 136 4.12 -0.80 22.93
C ASP A 136 4.31 -2.32 23.04
N SER A 137 3.76 -2.94 24.09
CA SER A 137 3.81 -4.40 24.28
C SER A 137 3.01 -5.19 23.24
N LEU A 138 2.13 -4.53 22.48
CA LEU A 138 1.40 -5.13 21.37
C LEU A 138 2.21 -5.14 20.07
N ILE A 139 3.36 -4.46 20.04
CA ILE A 139 4.23 -4.35 18.87
C ILE A 139 5.45 -5.25 19.05
N THR A 140 5.69 -6.10 18.06
CA THR A 140 6.88 -6.93 18.03
C THR A 140 8.11 -6.07 17.78
N LYS A 141 9.06 -6.11 18.71
CA LYS A 141 10.24 -5.24 18.69
C LYS A 141 11.30 -5.69 17.68
N ASP A 142 11.34 -6.98 17.38
CA ASP A 142 12.28 -7.57 16.43
C ASP A 142 11.54 -7.99 15.15
N TYR A 143 11.60 -7.12 14.14
CA TYR A 143 10.97 -7.40 12.85
C TYR A 143 11.65 -8.55 12.08
N LEU A 144 12.93 -8.85 12.35
CA LEU A 144 13.63 -9.96 11.72
C LEU A 144 13.15 -11.29 12.30
N ASP A 145 12.85 -11.35 13.59
CA ASP A 145 12.18 -12.50 14.21
C ASP A 145 10.81 -12.77 13.56
N LEU A 146 9.96 -11.73 13.45
CA LEU A 146 8.66 -11.85 12.77
C LEU A 146 8.82 -12.38 11.34
N ALA A 147 9.70 -11.75 10.55
CA ALA A 147 9.92 -12.16 9.17
C ALA A 147 10.45 -13.59 9.06
N THR A 148 11.38 -13.99 9.94
CA THR A 148 11.92 -15.36 9.98
C THR A 148 10.82 -16.38 10.26
N ARG A 149 9.99 -16.16 11.29
CA ARG A 149 8.85 -17.04 11.61
C ARG A 149 7.85 -17.15 10.45
N VAL A 150 7.56 -16.02 9.79
CA VAL A 150 6.68 -15.98 8.62
C VAL A 150 7.27 -16.81 7.47
N PHE A 151 8.57 -16.65 7.18
CA PHE A 151 9.24 -17.35 6.09
C PHE A 151 9.35 -18.85 6.37
N GLU A 152 9.72 -19.24 7.60
CA GLU A 152 9.74 -20.64 8.04
C GLU A 152 8.37 -21.30 7.89
N ASN A 153 7.31 -20.59 8.29
CA ASN A 153 5.96 -21.10 8.17
C ASN A 153 5.54 -21.28 6.70
N ALA A 154 5.82 -20.31 5.84
CA ALA A 154 5.54 -20.40 4.41
C ALA A 154 6.33 -21.55 3.75
N SER A 155 7.61 -21.67 4.06
CA SER A 155 8.51 -22.74 3.61
C SER A 155 8.05 -24.14 4.05
N ARG A 156 7.55 -24.27 5.29
CA ARG A 156 7.05 -25.53 5.86
C ARG A 156 5.70 -25.94 5.28
N THR A 157 4.82 -24.98 5.01
CA THR A 157 3.46 -25.25 4.55
C THR A 157 3.32 -25.27 3.02
N GLY A 158 4.31 -24.72 2.30
CA GLY A 158 4.27 -24.60 0.86
C GLY A 158 3.25 -23.58 0.36
N SER A 159 2.79 -22.66 1.20
CA SER A 159 1.71 -21.71 0.86
C SER A 159 2.09 -20.67 -0.19
N GLY A 160 3.39 -20.49 -0.47
CA GLY A 160 3.92 -19.38 -1.27
C GLY A 160 3.74 -18.04 -0.56
N LEU A 161 4.83 -17.35 -0.23
CA LEU A 161 4.78 -16.03 0.41
C LEU A 161 4.94 -14.92 -0.61
N HIS A 162 4.01 -13.96 -0.57
CA HIS A 162 4.12 -12.70 -1.27
C HIS A 162 4.68 -11.65 -0.30
N VAL A 163 5.69 -10.91 -0.74
CA VAL A 163 6.24 -9.77 0.01
C VAL A 163 5.81 -8.48 -0.68
N LEU A 164 5.13 -7.60 0.05
CA LEU A 164 4.74 -6.27 -0.44
C LEU A 164 5.58 -5.21 0.27
N SER A 165 6.51 -4.59 -0.46
CA SER A 165 7.34 -3.48 0.01
C SER A 165 6.82 -2.18 -0.60
N ILE A 166 6.10 -1.39 0.19
CA ILE A 166 5.54 -0.10 -0.21
C ILE A 166 6.21 1.10 0.47
N GLY A 167 7.15 0.86 1.39
CA GLY A 167 8.10 1.86 1.89
C GLY A 167 9.56 1.62 1.43
N GLY A 168 10.49 2.33 2.06
CA GLY A 168 11.93 2.22 1.78
C GLY A 168 12.53 0.80 1.92
N HIS A 169 13.55 0.49 1.11
CA HIS A 169 14.02 -0.89 0.92
C HIS A 169 14.99 -1.46 1.97
N ARG A 170 15.31 -0.70 3.03
CA ARG A 170 16.27 -1.11 4.06
C ARG A 170 15.86 -2.42 4.74
N ASP A 171 14.65 -2.48 5.27
CA ASP A 171 14.19 -3.61 6.08
C ASP A 171 13.91 -4.85 5.23
N VAL A 172 13.32 -4.69 4.05
CA VAL A 172 13.11 -5.82 3.11
C VAL A 172 14.45 -6.42 2.67
N TRP A 173 15.47 -5.60 2.40
CA TRP A 173 16.80 -6.11 2.10
C TRP A 173 17.42 -6.83 3.30
N ALA A 174 17.32 -6.27 4.51
CA ALA A 174 17.83 -6.90 5.72
C ALA A 174 17.19 -8.28 5.94
N ILE A 175 15.87 -8.39 5.80
CA ILE A 175 15.12 -9.65 5.90
C ILE A 175 15.66 -10.68 4.91
N MET A 176 15.72 -10.32 3.62
CA MET A 176 16.09 -11.26 2.56
C MET A 176 17.55 -11.68 2.62
N SER A 177 18.44 -10.76 3.00
CA SER A 177 19.87 -11.02 3.07
C SER A 177 20.27 -11.80 4.33
N ASN A 178 19.50 -11.70 5.41
CA ASN A 178 19.75 -12.41 6.66
C ASN A 178 19.66 -13.94 6.50
N ASN A 179 18.76 -14.43 5.63
CA ASN A 179 18.69 -15.84 5.28
C ASN A 179 18.20 -16.04 3.83
N LYS A 180 19.14 -16.02 2.88
CA LYS A 180 18.85 -16.12 1.44
C LYS A 180 18.20 -17.45 1.07
N ASP A 181 18.68 -18.56 1.63
CA ASP A 181 18.15 -19.90 1.33
C ASP A 181 16.69 -20.02 1.77
N LEU A 182 16.38 -19.53 2.97
CA LEU A 182 15.01 -19.50 3.46
C LEU A 182 14.14 -18.57 2.61
N THR A 183 14.66 -17.41 2.20
CA THR A 183 13.97 -16.47 1.31
C THR A 183 13.60 -17.13 0.00
N TRP A 184 14.54 -17.78 -0.68
CA TRP A 184 14.29 -18.48 -1.96
C TRP A 184 13.28 -19.60 -1.84
N LYS A 185 13.26 -20.29 -0.69
CA LYS A 185 12.31 -21.37 -0.46
C LYS A 185 10.91 -20.86 -0.09
N ALA A 186 10.81 -19.74 0.63
CA ALA A 186 9.55 -19.24 1.17
C ALA A 186 8.82 -18.28 0.22
N VAL A 187 9.55 -17.39 -0.45
CA VAL A 187 9.01 -16.26 -1.20
C VAL A 187 8.72 -16.66 -2.64
N SER A 188 7.46 -16.63 -3.04
CA SER A 188 7.02 -16.87 -4.43
C SER A 188 7.06 -15.61 -5.26
N GLN A 189 6.74 -14.46 -4.65
CA GLN A 189 6.62 -13.18 -5.36
C GLN A 189 6.97 -12.00 -4.47
N ILE A 190 7.59 -10.97 -5.04
CA ILE A 190 7.79 -9.67 -4.40
C ILE A 190 7.14 -8.55 -5.24
N HIS A 191 6.50 -7.63 -4.52
CA HIS A 191 5.83 -6.45 -5.03
C HIS A 191 6.52 -5.22 -4.42
N ILE A 192 6.97 -4.29 -5.25
CA ILE A 192 7.77 -3.14 -4.83
C ILE A 192 7.15 -1.84 -5.34
N GLN A 193 6.83 -0.89 -4.46
CA GLN A 193 6.57 0.49 -4.86
C GLN A 193 7.92 1.20 -5.00
N GLY A 194 8.25 1.63 -6.22
CA GLY A 194 9.54 2.22 -6.51
C GLY A 194 9.71 2.52 -7.99
N GLY A 195 10.93 2.40 -8.47
CA GLY A 195 11.23 2.54 -9.90
C GLY A 195 12.37 1.63 -10.30
N CYS A 196 12.35 1.14 -11.52
CA CYS A 196 13.42 0.30 -12.04
C CYS A 196 13.65 0.52 -13.52
N TYR A 197 14.83 0.14 -13.97
CA TYR A 197 15.19 0.09 -15.38
C TYR A 197 16.14 -1.09 -15.61
N PHE A 198 16.24 -1.55 -16.86
CA PHE A 198 17.29 -2.48 -17.25
C PHE A 198 18.53 -1.69 -17.69
N GLY A 199 19.68 -2.05 -17.14
CA GLY A 199 20.93 -1.44 -17.55
C GLY A 199 22.15 -2.14 -16.99
N LYS A 200 23.28 -1.86 -17.63
CA LYS A 200 24.60 -2.34 -17.21
C LYS A 200 24.95 -1.88 -15.81
N ALA A 201 25.91 -2.57 -15.20
CA ALA A 201 26.55 -2.07 -13.99
C ALA A 201 27.07 -0.64 -14.20
N THR A 202 26.88 0.21 -13.20
CA THR A 202 27.53 1.51 -13.10
C THR A 202 28.68 1.40 -12.12
N VAL A 203 29.77 2.13 -12.38
CA VAL A 203 30.85 2.28 -11.41
C VAL A 203 30.54 3.52 -10.58
N ASP A 204 30.00 3.33 -9.38
CA ASP A 204 29.65 4.41 -8.46
C ASP A 204 30.91 4.92 -7.71
N LYS A 205 31.95 5.30 -8.46
CA LYS A 205 33.15 5.96 -7.96
C LYS A 205 33.28 7.34 -8.60
N GLU A 206 33.75 8.33 -7.85
CA GLU A 206 34.06 9.66 -8.40
C GLU A 206 35.15 9.60 -9.49
N SER A 207 36.01 8.58 -9.47
CA SER A 207 37.07 8.38 -10.46
C SER A 207 37.30 6.88 -10.69
N PRO A 208 36.46 6.22 -11.51
CA PRO A 208 36.63 4.82 -11.84
C PRO A 208 37.83 4.62 -12.77
N SER A 209 38.55 3.53 -12.59
CA SER A 209 39.61 3.13 -13.53
C SER A 209 39.03 2.68 -14.86
N GLU A 210 39.82 2.75 -15.94
CA GLU A 210 39.39 2.27 -17.27
C GLU A 210 38.99 0.78 -17.24
N GLU A 211 39.68 -0.03 -16.44
CA GLU A 211 39.38 -1.45 -16.25
C GLU A 211 38.00 -1.66 -15.60
N GLU A 212 37.64 -0.84 -14.60
CA GLU A 212 36.33 -0.90 -13.96
C GLU A 212 35.21 -0.46 -14.91
N ILE A 213 35.44 0.57 -15.73
CA ILE A 213 34.49 0.99 -16.76
C ILE A 213 34.29 -0.13 -17.79
N ALA A 214 35.38 -0.74 -18.26
CA ALA A 214 35.32 -1.85 -19.22
C ALA A 214 34.61 -3.08 -18.62
N ALA A 215 34.90 -3.43 -17.37
CA ALA A 215 34.25 -4.53 -16.66
C ALA A 215 32.74 -4.28 -16.49
N ALA A 216 32.35 -3.06 -16.09
CA ALA A 216 30.96 -2.67 -15.97
C ALA A 216 30.23 -2.70 -17.33
N ALA A 217 30.87 -2.21 -18.39
CA ALA A 217 30.34 -2.25 -19.75
C ALA A 217 30.21 -3.67 -20.33
N ALA A 218 30.97 -4.64 -19.81
CA ALA A 218 30.88 -6.05 -20.21
C ALA A 218 29.76 -6.82 -19.48
N THR A 219 29.17 -6.25 -18.43
CA THR A 219 28.05 -6.89 -17.72
C THR A 219 26.78 -6.93 -18.59
N PRO A 220 25.94 -7.97 -18.46
CA PRO A 220 24.61 -7.96 -19.06
C PRO A 220 23.75 -6.85 -18.44
N ASP A 221 22.71 -6.44 -19.15
CA ASP A 221 21.71 -5.56 -18.57
C ASP A 221 20.99 -6.31 -17.44
N LEU A 222 21.04 -5.73 -16.24
CA LEU A 222 20.37 -6.25 -15.05
C LEU A 222 19.29 -5.28 -14.61
N LEU A 223 18.34 -5.78 -13.81
CA LEU A 223 17.35 -4.91 -13.17
C LEU A 223 18.06 -4.00 -12.16
N ARG A 224 17.86 -2.69 -12.28
CA ARG A 224 18.46 -1.66 -11.43
C ARG A 224 17.40 -0.75 -10.82
N PRO A 225 17.61 -0.23 -9.59
CA PRO A 225 16.71 0.75 -9.01
C PRO A 225 16.84 2.10 -9.72
N ASN A 226 15.71 2.76 -9.99
CA ASN A 226 15.69 4.17 -10.36
C ASN A 226 15.67 5.03 -9.07
N PHE A 227 16.77 5.74 -8.78
CA PHE A 227 16.89 6.57 -7.58
C PHE A 227 16.07 7.87 -7.60
N ASP A 228 15.37 8.18 -8.69
CA ASP A 228 14.34 9.23 -8.73
C ASP A 228 13.05 8.81 -8.01
N ALA A 229 12.85 7.50 -7.79
CA ALA A 229 11.74 7.01 -6.96
C ALA A 229 12.08 7.18 -5.47
N ALA A 230 11.13 7.73 -4.70
CA ALA A 230 11.32 8.06 -3.29
C ALA A 230 11.83 6.86 -2.45
N ASN A 231 11.14 5.73 -2.54
CA ASN A 231 11.47 4.52 -1.78
C ASN A 231 12.86 3.95 -2.08
N ASN A 232 13.31 4.03 -3.34
CA ASN A 232 14.66 3.65 -3.71
C ASN A 232 15.72 4.57 -3.12
N ASN A 233 15.36 5.84 -2.92
CA ASN A 233 16.28 6.89 -2.56
C ASN A 233 16.47 7.00 -1.03
N PHE A 234 15.55 6.47 -0.22
CA PHE A 234 15.68 6.42 1.24
C PHE A 234 16.94 5.66 1.69
N ASP A 235 17.22 4.52 1.05
CA ASP A 235 18.46 3.77 1.23
C ASP A 235 18.93 3.20 -0.11
N ARG A 236 19.88 3.91 -0.72
CA ARG A 236 20.37 3.58 -2.07
C ARG A 236 21.12 2.26 -2.11
N ASP A 237 21.86 1.94 -1.04
CA ASP A 237 22.66 0.72 -0.97
C ASP A 237 21.78 -0.49 -0.76
N ALA A 238 20.81 -0.41 0.17
CA ALA A 238 19.81 -1.46 0.34
C ALA A 238 19.00 -1.68 -0.95
N SER A 239 18.59 -0.61 -1.64
CA SER A 239 17.88 -0.71 -2.92
C SER A 239 18.75 -1.38 -4.00
N ARG A 240 20.00 -0.95 -4.17
CA ARG A 240 20.92 -1.57 -5.14
C ARG A 240 21.09 -3.06 -4.86
N ASN A 241 21.27 -3.42 -3.60
CA ASN A 241 21.45 -4.80 -3.18
C ASN A 241 20.19 -5.65 -3.37
N LEU A 242 19.01 -5.12 -3.01
CA LEU A 242 17.73 -5.78 -3.21
C LEU A 242 17.49 -6.08 -4.69
N TYR A 243 17.58 -5.07 -5.56
CA TYR A 243 17.38 -5.26 -7.00
C TYR A 243 18.42 -6.21 -7.61
N THR A 244 19.68 -6.15 -7.15
CA THR A 244 20.72 -7.10 -7.59
C THR A 244 20.38 -8.53 -7.16
N PHE A 245 19.89 -8.71 -5.94
CA PHE A 245 19.46 -10.01 -5.43
C PHE A 245 18.27 -10.56 -6.22
N LEU A 246 17.29 -9.71 -6.55
CA LEU A 246 16.11 -10.10 -7.33
C LEU A 246 16.40 -10.38 -8.80
N ALA A 247 17.41 -9.70 -9.37
CA ALA A 247 17.90 -9.98 -10.73
C ALA A 247 18.69 -11.30 -10.83
N GLY A 248 19.13 -11.85 -9.71
CA GLY A 248 19.92 -13.08 -9.65
C GLY A 248 19.12 -14.36 -9.89
N GLU A 249 19.76 -15.50 -9.66
CA GLU A 249 19.23 -16.85 -9.94
C GLU A 249 18.06 -17.28 -9.04
N ALA A 250 17.61 -16.42 -8.14
CA ALA A 250 16.55 -16.68 -7.17
C ALA A 250 15.22 -17.09 -7.84
N GLY A 251 14.98 -16.68 -9.09
CA GLY A 251 13.73 -16.96 -9.80
C GLY A 251 12.48 -16.36 -9.13
N ILE A 252 12.65 -15.47 -8.15
CA ILE A 252 11.54 -14.81 -7.45
C ILE A 252 10.86 -13.85 -8.44
N LYS A 253 9.58 -14.08 -8.69
CA LYS A 253 8.78 -13.18 -9.52
C LYS A 253 8.75 -11.80 -8.86
N THR A 254 9.20 -10.78 -9.58
CA THR A 254 9.28 -9.41 -9.08
C THR A 254 8.36 -8.51 -9.89
N VAL A 255 7.55 -7.70 -9.19
CA VAL A 255 6.67 -6.69 -9.79
C VAL A 255 6.99 -5.34 -9.16
N THR A 256 7.36 -4.36 -9.98
CA THR A 256 7.61 -2.99 -9.53
C THR A 256 6.50 -2.06 -10.00
N TYR A 257 5.91 -1.34 -9.07
CA TYR A 257 4.89 -0.32 -9.30
C TYR A 257 5.54 1.05 -9.30
N THR A 258 5.43 1.76 -10.42
CA THR A 258 6.02 3.10 -10.59
C THR A 258 5.00 4.19 -10.37
N LYS A 259 5.48 5.42 -10.14
CA LYS A 259 4.62 6.61 -10.00
C LYS A 259 3.71 6.84 -11.21
N GLU A 260 4.14 6.43 -12.41
CA GLU A 260 3.33 6.54 -13.63
C GLU A 260 2.11 5.62 -13.59
N ALA A 261 2.22 4.45 -12.94
CA ALA A 261 1.08 3.57 -12.73
C ALA A 261 0.05 4.21 -11.78
N ALA A 262 0.52 4.80 -10.68
CA ALA A 262 -0.33 5.53 -9.74
C ALA A 262 -1.01 6.74 -10.41
N ALA A 263 -0.28 7.50 -11.22
CA ALA A 263 -0.83 8.65 -11.95
C ALA A 263 -1.97 8.27 -12.92
N LYS A 264 -1.87 7.10 -13.54
CA LYS A 264 -2.91 6.56 -14.44
C LYS A 264 -4.12 5.98 -13.69
N ALA A 265 -3.95 5.60 -12.43
CA ALA A 265 -4.97 5.03 -11.57
C ALA A 265 -5.39 6.01 -10.46
N SER A 266 -5.38 7.31 -10.73
CA SER A 266 -5.68 8.33 -9.75
C SER A 266 -7.13 8.22 -9.25
N PHE A 267 -7.29 8.35 -7.93
CA PHE A 267 -8.61 8.43 -7.33
C PHE A 267 -9.21 9.81 -7.56
N LYS A 268 -10.49 9.84 -7.89
CA LYS A 268 -11.25 11.10 -7.88
C LYS A 268 -11.68 11.45 -6.44
N PRO A 269 -11.80 12.73 -6.08
CA PRO A 269 -12.21 13.16 -4.73
C PRO A 269 -13.51 12.51 -4.24
N GLU A 270 -14.45 12.25 -5.15
CA GLU A 270 -15.77 11.70 -4.85
C GLU A 270 -15.69 10.30 -4.23
N ILE A 271 -14.61 9.55 -4.46
CA ILE A 271 -14.40 8.26 -3.80
C ILE A 271 -14.25 8.48 -2.29
N PHE A 272 -13.46 9.46 -1.87
CA PHE A 272 -13.27 9.76 -0.44
C PHE A 272 -14.56 10.30 0.19
N GLU A 273 -15.31 11.13 -0.52
CA GLU A 273 -16.63 11.59 -0.07
C GLU A 273 -17.59 10.41 0.14
N SER A 274 -17.61 9.46 -0.79
CA SER A 274 -18.46 8.27 -0.69
C SER A 274 -18.11 7.40 0.51
N LEU A 275 -16.82 7.27 0.83
CA LEU A 275 -16.36 6.56 2.02
C LEU A 275 -16.86 7.25 3.29
N VAL A 276 -16.75 8.58 3.36
CA VAL A 276 -17.24 9.37 4.52
C VAL A 276 -18.73 9.19 4.71
N VAL A 277 -19.51 9.30 3.64
CA VAL A 277 -20.96 9.10 3.68
C VAL A 277 -21.33 7.69 4.12
N ALA A 278 -20.57 6.68 3.69
CA ALA A 278 -20.77 5.29 4.07
C ALA A 278 -20.38 5.00 5.53
N ASN A 279 -19.73 5.94 6.23
CA ASN A 279 -19.10 5.70 7.53
C ASN A 279 -18.16 4.47 7.48
N ASP A 280 -17.50 4.27 6.35
CA ASP A 280 -16.54 3.18 6.18
C ASP A 280 -15.26 3.53 6.97
N PRO A 281 -14.63 2.59 7.70
CA PRO A 281 -13.34 2.81 8.34
C PRO A 281 -12.28 3.41 7.41
N LEU A 282 -12.33 3.08 6.10
CA LEU A 282 -11.51 3.68 5.05
C LEU A 282 -11.62 5.21 4.97
N ALA A 283 -12.78 5.76 5.32
CA ALA A 283 -13.03 7.19 5.27
C ALA A 283 -12.27 7.95 6.35
N ALA A 284 -12.27 7.43 7.58
CA ALA A 284 -11.53 8.03 8.68
C ALA A 284 -10.02 8.05 8.40
N ILE A 285 -9.54 7.02 7.71
CA ILE A 285 -8.13 6.82 7.35
C ILE A 285 -7.74 7.69 6.15
N GLY A 286 -8.54 7.66 5.07
CA GLY A 286 -8.32 8.49 3.88
C GLY A 286 -8.44 9.98 4.17
N CYS A 287 -9.42 10.41 4.95
CA CYS A 287 -9.56 11.82 5.33
C CYS A 287 -8.44 12.29 6.26
N ALA A 288 -7.90 11.44 7.16
CA ALA A 288 -6.76 11.83 7.98
C ALA A 288 -5.49 12.06 7.15
N GLY A 289 -5.26 11.27 6.09
CA GLY A 289 -4.15 11.44 5.16
C GLY A 289 -4.31 12.63 4.19
N ILE A 290 -5.51 12.83 3.61
CA ILE A 290 -5.82 13.96 2.70
C ILE A 290 -5.73 15.31 3.42
N VAL A 291 -5.99 15.33 4.72
CA VAL A 291 -5.90 16.52 5.56
C VAL A 291 -4.45 16.99 5.73
N GLY A 292 -3.47 16.11 5.54
CA GLY A 292 -2.06 16.44 5.57
C GLY A 292 -1.51 17.04 4.28
N ASP A 293 -1.99 16.54 3.14
CA ASP A 293 -1.59 17.05 1.84
C ASP A 293 -2.43 18.27 1.46
N SER A 294 -1.75 19.41 1.41
CA SER A 294 -2.17 20.81 1.17
C SER A 294 -3.22 21.17 0.08
N VAL A 295 -4.12 20.28 -0.33
CA VAL A 295 -5.25 20.60 -1.23
C VAL A 295 -6.47 21.14 -0.46
N LEU A 296 -6.59 20.83 0.84
CA LEU A 296 -7.66 21.35 1.69
C LEU A 296 -7.13 22.45 2.64
N ASN A 297 -7.83 23.58 2.69
CA ASN A 297 -7.52 24.71 3.59
C ASN A 297 -7.52 24.18 5.05
N PRO A 298 -6.61 24.63 5.93
CA PRO A 298 -6.61 24.34 7.37
C PRO A 298 -7.98 24.41 8.07
N GLN A 299 -8.90 25.23 7.59
CA GLN A 299 -10.30 25.31 8.04
C GLN A 299 -11.14 24.10 7.62
N THR A 300 -10.93 23.56 6.41
CA THR A 300 -11.58 22.33 5.93
C THR A 300 -11.02 21.10 6.62
N VAL A 301 -9.72 21.13 6.91
CA VAL A 301 -9.01 20.16 7.76
C VAL A 301 -9.58 20.16 9.19
N GLY A 302 -9.71 21.34 9.79
CA GLY A 302 -10.31 21.51 11.10
C GLY A 302 -11.78 21.07 11.14
N ALA A 303 -12.54 21.37 10.08
CA ALA A 303 -13.91 20.90 9.92
C ALA A 303 -13.94 19.36 9.83
N LEU A 304 -13.22 18.72 8.91
CA LEU A 304 -13.21 17.26 8.76
C LEU A 304 -12.75 16.53 10.03
N SER A 305 -11.72 17.03 10.73
CA SER A 305 -11.30 16.49 12.04
C SER A 305 -12.39 16.64 13.11
N HIS A 306 -13.03 17.81 13.20
CA HIS A 306 -14.12 18.04 14.15
C HIS A 306 -15.36 17.21 13.79
N MET A 307 -15.63 17.00 12.50
CA MET A 307 -16.73 16.19 11.98
C MET A 307 -16.50 14.69 12.19
N LEU A 308 -15.28 14.18 12.04
CA LEU A 308 -14.91 12.80 12.40
C LEU A 308 -15.00 12.57 13.91
N GLN A 309 -14.59 13.55 14.72
CA GLN A 309 -14.67 13.48 16.17
C GLN A 309 -16.13 13.52 16.68
N ILE A 310 -16.98 14.33 16.04
CA ILE A 310 -18.42 14.42 16.33
C ILE A 310 -19.19 13.20 15.79
N GLY A 311 -18.82 12.67 14.62
CA GLY A 311 -19.47 11.51 14.00
C GLY A 311 -19.27 10.21 14.77
N GLN A 312 -18.15 10.07 15.49
CA GLN A 312 -17.87 8.91 16.35
C GLN A 312 -18.58 8.98 17.71
N GLU A 313 -18.98 10.15 18.18
CA GLU A 313 -19.67 10.32 19.47
C GLU A 313 -21.21 10.31 19.35
N VAL A 314 -21.77 10.44 18.14
CA VAL A 314 -23.21 10.71 17.99
C VAL A 314 -23.86 9.89 16.87
N ASN A 315 -24.68 8.91 17.26
CA ASN A 315 -25.49 8.07 16.37
C ASN A 315 -26.81 8.77 15.93
N SER A 316 -26.74 10.00 15.41
CA SER A 316 -27.92 10.80 15.05
C SER A 316 -27.95 11.14 13.56
N THR A 317 -28.97 10.63 12.86
CA THR A 317 -29.27 10.95 11.46
C THR A 317 -29.33 12.44 11.19
N LYS A 318 -29.91 13.23 12.11
CA LYS A 318 -30.04 14.69 11.98
C LYS A 318 -28.69 15.40 11.92
N LEU A 319 -27.68 14.89 12.61
CA LEU A 319 -26.35 15.48 12.60
C LEU A 319 -25.62 15.13 11.31
N ARG A 320 -25.81 13.91 10.78
CA ARG A 320 -25.29 13.52 9.46
C ARG A 320 -25.85 14.39 8.34
N ASP A 321 -27.15 14.69 8.39
CA ASP A 321 -27.80 15.56 7.41
C ASP A 321 -27.27 17.00 7.49
N ALA A 322 -27.10 17.53 8.71
CA ALA A 322 -26.51 18.85 8.93
C ALA A 322 -25.03 18.93 8.48
N LEU A 323 -24.26 17.87 8.74
CA LEU A 323 -22.86 17.75 8.31
C LEU A 323 -22.76 17.70 6.79
N ARG A 324 -23.64 16.93 6.12
CA ARG A 324 -23.72 16.84 4.67
C ARG A 324 -24.08 18.19 4.04
N GLU A 325 -25.04 18.90 4.62
CA GLU A 325 -25.44 20.23 4.17
C GLU A 325 -24.31 21.25 4.33
N GLN A 326 -23.63 21.26 5.48
CA GLN A 326 -22.52 22.18 5.74
C GLN A 326 -21.31 21.90 4.84
N LEU A 327 -21.00 20.62 4.57
CA LEU A 327 -19.93 20.22 3.65
C LEU A 327 -20.28 20.67 2.22
N SER A 328 -21.52 20.42 1.78
CA SER A 328 -22.02 20.86 0.46
C SER A 328 -21.97 22.37 0.30
N GLN A 329 -22.33 23.15 1.32
CA GLN A 329 -22.27 24.62 1.28
C GLN A 329 -20.82 25.12 1.21
N THR A 330 -19.92 24.54 2.01
CA THR A 330 -18.50 24.93 2.05
C THR A 330 -17.79 24.61 0.73
N LEU A 331 -18.08 23.45 0.15
CA LEU A 331 -17.50 23.03 -1.13
C LEU A 331 -18.12 23.79 -2.31
N GLY A 332 -19.44 24.00 -2.32
CA GLY A 332 -20.15 24.75 -3.37
C GLY A 332 -19.76 26.23 -3.46
N GLN A 333 -19.42 26.87 -2.32
CA GLN A 333 -18.88 28.23 -2.33
C GLN A 333 -17.45 28.31 -2.92
N LYS A 334 -16.66 27.23 -2.78
CA LYS A 334 -15.24 27.23 -3.15
C LYS A 334 -14.99 26.65 -4.55
N TYR A 335 -15.89 25.80 -5.04
CA TYR A 335 -15.85 25.16 -6.34
C TYR A 335 -17.21 25.36 -7.05
N PRO A 336 -17.42 26.47 -7.78
CA PRO A 336 -18.75 26.84 -8.31
C PRO A 336 -19.36 25.85 -9.30
N THR A 337 -18.53 25.02 -9.94
CA THR A 337 -18.96 23.92 -10.82
C THR A 337 -19.65 22.76 -10.09
N PHE A 338 -19.67 22.78 -8.75
CA PHE A 338 -20.24 21.73 -7.89
C PHE A 338 -21.78 21.65 -7.97
N HIS A 339 -22.48 22.76 -8.25
CA HIS A 339 -23.95 22.76 -8.30
C HIS A 339 -24.56 22.16 -9.58
N GLU A 340 -23.78 22.04 -10.66
CA GLU A 340 -24.29 21.53 -11.94
C GLU A 340 -24.43 19.99 -11.95
N GLY A 341 -23.74 19.26 -11.06
CA GLY A 341 -23.82 17.80 -10.98
C GLY A 341 -24.89 17.25 -10.02
N THR A 342 -25.23 17.98 -8.95
CA THR A 342 -26.16 17.49 -7.91
C THR A 342 -27.64 17.59 -8.27
N SER A 343 -28.01 18.41 -9.25
CA SER A 343 -29.41 18.56 -9.70
C SER A 343 -29.91 17.36 -10.51
N ALA A 344 -29.01 16.55 -11.08
CA ALA A 344 -29.35 15.36 -11.86
C ALA A 344 -29.67 14.13 -10.98
N LEU A 345 -29.16 14.07 -9.74
CA LEU A 345 -29.31 12.92 -8.84
C LEU A 345 -30.55 12.96 -7.94
N SER A 346 -31.27 14.09 -7.86
CA SER A 346 -32.48 14.20 -7.03
C SER A 346 -33.77 13.73 -7.73
N GLN A 347 -33.70 13.34 -9.02
CA GLN A 347 -34.88 12.94 -9.80
C GLN A 347 -35.08 11.43 -9.97
N THR A 348 -34.10 10.58 -9.61
CA THR A 348 -34.25 9.12 -9.71
C THR A 348 -34.64 8.52 -8.35
N GLY A 349 -35.94 8.51 -8.08
CA GLY A 349 -36.51 7.90 -6.88
C GLY A 349 -36.34 6.37 -6.86
N PHE A 350 -35.35 5.87 -6.12
CA PHE A 350 -35.23 4.47 -5.74
C PHE A 350 -35.82 4.27 -4.33
N GLY A 351 -37.08 3.84 -4.28
CA GLY A 351 -37.69 3.34 -3.05
C GLY A 351 -37.19 1.94 -2.73
N LEU A 352 -36.61 1.74 -1.54
CA LEU A 352 -36.30 0.41 -1.02
C LEU A 352 -37.58 -0.32 -0.59
N PRO A 353 -37.76 -1.62 -0.89
CA PRO A 353 -38.91 -2.37 -0.43
C PRO A 353 -38.82 -2.70 1.07
N PRO A 354 -39.96 -2.83 1.77
CA PRO A 354 -39.98 -3.12 3.21
C PRO A 354 -39.56 -4.57 3.48
N ARG A 355 -38.74 -4.76 4.52
CA ARG A 355 -38.35 -6.08 5.02
C ARG A 355 -39.51 -6.71 5.79
N THR A 356 -39.93 -7.90 5.38
CA THR A 356 -40.80 -8.78 6.18
C THR A 356 -40.02 -9.46 7.30
N PRO A 357 -40.60 -9.65 8.50
CA PRO A 357 -39.97 -10.39 9.58
C PRO A 357 -40.16 -11.90 9.38
N THR A 358 -39.07 -12.67 9.47
CA THR A 358 -39.13 -14.14 9.54
C THR A 358 -39.40 -14.58 10.98
N CYS A 359 -40.35 -15.51 11.13
CA CYS A 359 -40.47 -16.40 12.29
C CYS A 359 -39.46 -17.54 12.19
#